data_AF-A0A518FWQ2-F1
#
_entry.id   AF-A0A518FWQ2-F1
#
_cell.length_a   1.000
_cell.length_b   1.000
_cell.length_c   1.000
_cell.angle_alpha   90.00
_cell.angle_beta   90.00
_cell.angle_gamma   90.00
#
_symmetry.space_group_name_H-M   'P 1'
#
loop_
_entity.id
_entity.type
_entity.pdbx_description
1 polymer ?
#
loop_
_entity_poly.entity_id
_entity_poly.type
_entity_poly.pdbx_seq_one_letter_code
_entity_poly.pdbx_strand_id
1 'polypeptide(L)' 'MHAEICNVESVIENEIKQGLTQKQIAQTYALALRSSYQTDWEKVNKMIVDRWSVSGLTRIKNMAWKGTCFEQPSLKPTP' A
#
# COMPACT_ATOMS: atom_id res chain seq x y z
N MET A 1 -7.81 -12.84 15.70
CA MET A 1 -7.58 -13.28 14.31
C MET A 1 -6.85 -12.14 13.61
N HIS A 2 -5.55 -12.29 13.32
CA HIS A 2 -4.78 -11.27 12.60
C HIS A 2 -4.94 -11.53 11.10
N ALA A 3 -5.33 -10.50 10.34
CA ALA A 3 -5.30 -10.57 8.88
C ALA A 3 -3.87 -10.30 8.41
N GLU A 4 -3.36 -11.17 7.56
CA GLU A 4 -2.03 -11.05 6.96
C GLU A 4 -2.13 -11.00 5.44
N ILE A 5 -1.20 -10.28 4.82
CA ILE A 5 -1.08 -10.24 3.37
C ILE A 5 0.16 -11.04 2.98
N CYS A 6 -0.03 -12.00 2.07
CA CYS A 6 1.05 -12.82 1.53
C CYS A 6 1.33 -12.43 0.08
N ASN A 7 2.54 -12.72 -0.42
CA ASN A 7 2.95 -12.45 -1.81
C ASN A 7 2.73 -10.99 -2.24
N VAL A 8 3.17 -10.05 -1.41
CA VAL A 8 2.98 -8.60 -1.59
C VAL A 8 3.51 -8.13 -2.95
N GLU A 9 4.58 -8.75 -3.45
CA GLU A 9 5.19 -8.48 -4.74
C GLU A 9 4.18 -8.70 -5.87
N SER A 10 3.53 -9.87 -5.89
CA SER A 10 2.53 -10.23 -6.91
C SER A 10 1.28 -9.37 -6.79
N VAL A 11 0.89 -9.01 -5.57
CA VAL A 11 -0.26 -8.12 -5.34
C VAL A 11 0.03 -6.74 -5.92
N ILE A 12 1.12 -6.09 -5.51
CA ILE A 12 1.47 -4.74 -5.98
C ILE A 12 1.72 -4.74 -7.50
N GLU A 13 2.36 -5.78 -8.04
CA GLU A 13 2.53 -5.92 -9.49
C GLU A 13 1.16 -5.93 -10.22
N ASN A 14 0.21 -6.69 -9.71
CA ASN A 14 -1.13 -6.79 -10.29
C ASN A 14 -1.91 -5.47 -10.14
N GLU A 15 -1.80 -4.80 -8.99
CA GLU A 15 -2.43 -3.49 -8.75
C GLU A 15 -1.90 -2.44 -9.73
N ILE A 16 -0.59 -2.42 -9.98
CA ILE A 16 0.03 -1.53 -10.96
C ILE A 16 -0.49 -1.85 -12.37
N LYS A 17 -0.56 -3.14 -12.76
CA LYS A 17 -1.07 -3.58 -14.06
C LYS A 17 -2.54 -3.20 -14.27
N GLN A 18 -3.34 -3.26 -13.22
CA GLN A 18 -4.74 -2.80 -13.24
C GLN A 18 -4.90 -1.27 -13.21
N GLY A 19 -3.79 -0.53 -13.09
CA GLY A 19 -3.82 0.94 -13.10
C GLY A 19 -4.32 1.55 -11.80
N LEU A 20 -4.20 0.85 -10.66
CA LEU A 20 -4.60 1.38 -9.37
C LEU A 20 -3.78 2.61 -8.99
N THR A 21 -4.39 3.44 -8.14
CA THR A 21 -3.80 4.70 -7.69
C THR A 21 -2.75 4.47 -6.60
N GLN A 22 -1.88 5.46 -6.39
CA GLN A 22 -0.91 5.45 -5.30
C GLN A 22 -1.57 5.31 -3.91
N LYS A 23 -2.79 5.83 -3.73
CA LYS A 23 -3.53 5.69 -2.45
C LYS A 23 -3.91 4.23 -2.20
N GLN A 24 -4.38 3.52 -3.22
CA GLN A 24 -4.77 2.12 -3.10
C GLN A 24 -3.54 1.23 -2.84
N ILE A 25 -2.46 1.42 -3.59
CA ILE A 25 -1.21 0.67 -3.35
C ILE A 25 -0.64 0.97 -1.94
N ALA A 26 -0.79 2.19 -1.44
CA ALA A 26 -0.39 2.51 -0.08
C ALA A 26 -1.20 1.76 1.00
N GLN A 27 -2.45 1.36 0.72
CA GLN A 27 -3.20 0.49 1.62
C GLN A 27 -2.56 -0.90 1.70
N THR A 28 -2.25 -1.49 0.54
CA THR A 28 -1.56 -2.78 0.43
C THR A 28 -0.17 -2.74 1.06
N TYR A 29 0.59 -1.67 0.82
CA TYR A 29 1.88 -1.43 1.46
C TYR A 29 1.75 -1.32 2.99
N ALA A 30 0.74 -0.62 3.49
CA ALA A 30 0.50 -0.49 4.93
C ALA A 30 0.11 -1.82 5.58
N LEU A 31 -0.64 -2.67 4.88
CA LEU A 31 -0.95 -4.02 5.33
C LEU A 31 0.31 -4.89 5.35
N ALA A 32 1.14 -4.80 4.32
CA ALA A 32 2.41 -5.53 4.23
C ALA A 32 3.36 -5.18 5.38
N LEU A 33 3.45 -3.90 5.77
CA LEU A 33 4.26 -3.46 6.91
C LEU A 33 3.81 -4.05 8.25
N ARG A 34 2.56 -4.49 8.37
CA ARG A 34 1.98 -5.08 9.60
C ARG A 34 1.91 -6.60 9.55
N SER A 35 2.19 -7.19 8.39
CA SER A 35 2.21 -8.64 8.23
C SER A 35 3.55 -9.20 8.70
N SER A 36 3.52 -10.42 9.24
CA SER A 36 4.75 -11.18 9.54
C SER A 36 5.34 -11.89 8.31
N TYR A 37 4.66 -11.83 7.16
CA TYR A 37 5.10 -12.49 5.93
C TYR A 37 6.36 -11.83 5.35
N GLN A 38 7.33 -12.66 4.96
CA GLN A 38 8.57 -12.18 4.35
C GLN A 38 8.28 -11.48 3.02
N THR A 39 8.67 -10.22 2.91
CA THR A 39 8.44 -9.38 1.73
C THR A 39 9.77 -8.90 1.15
N ASP A 40 9.96 -9.10 -0.16
CA ASP A 40 11.04 -8.51 -0.93
C ASP A 40 10.76 -7.03 -1.20
N TRP A 41 11.15 -6.20 -0.23
CA TRP A 41 10.98 -4.76 -0.30
C TRP A 41 11.78 -4.11 -1.42
N GLU A 42 12.90 -4.69 -1.86
CA GLU A 42 13.69 -4.16 -2.97
C GLU A 42 12.88 -4.27 -4.26
N LYS A 43 12.31 -5.45 -4.52
CA LYS A 43 11.44 -5.69 -5.68
C LYS A 43 10.19 -4.82 -5.64
N VAL A 44 9.50 -4.74 -4.50
CA VAL A 44 8.31 -3.87 -4.33
C VAL A 44 8.65 -2.41 -4.61
N ASN A 45 9.72 -1.89 -4.00
CA ASN A 45 10.12 -0.50 -4.17
C ASN A 45 10.51 -0.22 -5.62
N LYS A 46 11.21 -1.15 -6.29
CA LYS A 46 11.56 -1.04 -7.71
C LYS A 46 10.33 -0.92 -8.60
N MET A 47 9.34 -1.81 -8.44
CA MET A 47 8.10 -1.76 -9.24
C MET A 47 7.36 -0.41 -9.08
N ILE A 48 7.32 0.12 -7.86
CA ILE A 48 6.69 1.41 -7.58
C ILE A 48 7.48 2.57 -8.22
N VAL A 49 8.82 2.53 -8.12
CA VAL A 49 9.70 3.56 -8.71
C VAL A 49 9.62 3.54 -10.23
N ASP A 50 9.63 2.37 -10.85
CA ASP A 50 9.52 2.23 -12.30
C ASP A 50 8.20 2.82 -12.81
N ARG A 51 7.13 2.75 -12.01
CA ARG A 51 5.82 3.30 -12.37
C ARG A 51 5.66 4.81 -12.10
N TRP A 52 6.15 5.31 -10.97
CA TRP A 52 5.86 6.68 -10.50
C TRP A 52 7.06 7.53 -10.10
N SER A 53 8.29 7.03 -10.24
CA SER A 53 9.55 7.58 -9.69
C SER A 53 9.74 7.43 -8.18
N VAL A 54 10.93 7.80 -7.70
CA VAL A 54 11.31 7.85 -6.27
C VAL A 54 10.38 8.75 -5.45
N SER A 55 9.89 9.84 -6.05
CA SER A 55 8.92 10.75 -5.41
C SER A 55 7.58 10.05 -5.16
N GLY A 56 7.15 9.19 -6.10
CA GLY A 56 5.95 8.37 -5.95
C GLY A 56 6.09 7.36 -4.81
N LEU A 57 7.24 6.67 -4.74
CA LEU A 57 7.53 5.75 -3.63
C LEU A 57 7.50 6.45 -2.27
N THR A 58 8.15 7.62 -2.18
CA THR A 58 8.16 8.43 -0.95
C THR A 58 6.74 8.78 -0.50
N ARG A 59 5.87 9.18 -1.43
CA ARG A 59 4.47 9.48 -1.14
C ARG A 59 3.70 8.25 -0.64
N ILE A 60 3.87 7.09 -1.28
CA ILE A 60 3.23 5.83 -0.86
C ILE A 60 3.66 5.44 0.55
N LYS A 61 4.98 5.43 0.83
CA LYS A 61 5.52 5.15 2.17
C LYS A 61 4.95 6.10 3.22
N ASN A 62 4.90 7.39 2.92
CA ASN A 62 4.34 8.39 3.84
C ASN A 62 2.86 8.15 4.15
N MET A 63 2.04 7.81 3.15
CA MET A 63 0.62 7.48 3.36
C MET A 63 0.46 6.20 4.16
N ALA A 64 1.24 5.17 3.84
CA ALA A 64 1.19 3.88 4.52
C ALA A 64 1.58 4.00 6.00
N TRP A 65 2.66 4.71 6.29
CA TRP A 65 3.15 4.92 7.65
C TRP A 65 2.18 5.76 8.49
N LYS A 66 1.64 6.85 7.92
CA LYS A 66 0.67 7.71 8.62
C LYS A 66 -0.73 7.10 8.71
N GLY A 67 -1.01 6.02 7.97
CA GLY A 67 -2.33 5.42 7.87
C GLY A 67 -3.37 6.28 7.12
N THR A 68 -2.95 7.37 6.48
CA THR A 68 -3.84 8.29 5.73
C THR A 68 -4.34 7.70 4.42
N CYS A 69 -3.84 6.51 4.04
CA CYS A 69 -4.36 5.73 2.93
C CYS A 69 -5.74 5.09 3.22
N PHE A 70 -6.10 4.92 4.49
CA PHE A 70 -7.41 4.42 4.90
C PHE A 70 -8.37 5.58 5.13
N GLU A 71 -9.59 5.48 4.62
CA GLU A 71 -10.63 6.45 4.94
C GLU A 71 -11.14 6.16 6.35
N GLN A 72 -11.17 7.18 7.21
CA GLN A 72 -11.85 7.07 8.49
C GLN A 72 -13.36 7.12 8.24
N PRO A 73 -14.16 6.23 8.85
CA PRO A 73 -15.60 6.34 8.75
C PRO A 73 -16.02 7.70 9.30
N SER A 74 -16.66 8.53 8.47
CA SER A 74 -17.24 9.78 8.95
C SER A 74 -18.37 9.40 9.90
N LEU A 75 -18.19 9.65 11.20
CA LEU A 75 -19.29 9.69 12.16
C LEU A 75 -20.20 10.84 11.71
N LYS A 76 -21.16 10.55 10.82
CA LYS A 76 -22.31 11.43 10.65
C LYS A 76 -23.12 11.28 11.94
N PRO A 77 -23.33 12.34 12.73
CA PRO A 77 -24.28 12.26 13.82
C PRO A 77 -25.64 11.87 13.21
N THR A 78 -26.17 10.73 13.63
CA THR A 78 -27.57 10.37 13.37
C THR A 78 -28.46 11.45 13.97
N PRO A 79 -29.52 11.88 13.25
CA PRO A 79 -30.40 12.96 13.68
C PRO A 79 -31.11 12.65 15.00
#